data_AF-A0A8T1Q339-F1
#
_entry.id   AF-A0A8T1Q339-F1
#
_cell.length_a   1.000
_cell.length_b   1.000
_cell.length_c   1.000
_cell.angle_alpha   90.00
_cell.angle_beta   90.00
_cell.angle_gamma   90.00
#
_symmetry.space_group_name_H-M   'P 1'
#
loop_
_entity.id
_entity.type
_entity.pdbx_description
1 polymer ?
#
loop_
_entity_poly.entity_id
_entity_poly.type
_entity_poly.pdbx_seq_one_letter_code
_entity_poly.pdbx_strand_id
1 'polypeptide(L)'
;MNGGEGPNSYTHNSKQQRKGSYRAKVLLSNSIQEKLTVENKLNTVLCIADLGCSTGTNTFIAVQNIIEALELLYRSRSRGLDTDQIPEFQVFFNDHSSNDFNTLFKSLPPNRQYFAAGVPGSFHARLFPNSSLPFIHSSYALHWLSRVPIEVMDESSPAWNKGRIHYTNAPKQVGEAYATRFAKDVEFFLSARAQELVAGGLLALFLPAVPDVLSNSDTVIGTELDLLGSCLMDMAKEGLVSEAKVDSFNLPLYYTSHKELKELIGRNEHFTIERMENLNNPKKHVILPKPSMRA
;
A
#
# COMPACT_ATOMS: atom_id res chain seq x y z
N MET A 1 -0.48 -5.27 -10.59
CA MET A 1 -1.50 -6.30 -10.32
C MET A 1 -1.95 -6.95 -11.63
N ASN A 2 -2.74 -8.04 -11.61
CA ASN A 2 -3.26 -8.64 -12.85
C ASN A 2 -4.29 -7.71 -13.52
N GLY A 3 -3.96 -7.21 -14.72
CA GLY A 3 -4.76 -6.26 -15.47
C GLY A 3 -5.99 -6.87 -16.16
N GLY A 4 -6.71 -6.05 -16.92
CA GLY A 4 -7.91 -6.45 -17.65
C GLY A 4 -9.20 -6.55 -16.81
N GLU A 5 -10.24 -7.06 -17.45
CA GLU A 5 -11.63 -7.13 -16.92
C GLU A 5 -12.13 -8.56 -16.76
N GLY A 6 -11.29 -9.57 -17.03
CA GLY A 6 -11.67 -10.98 -16.92
C GLY A 6 -11.85 -11.47 -15.47
N PRO A 7 -12.34 -12.70 -15.27
CA PRO A 7 -12.61 -13.26 -13.93
C PRO A 7 -11.38 -13.36 -13.02
N ASN A 8 -10.17 -13.44 -13.60
CA ASN A 8 -8.90 -13.51 -12.86
C ASN A 8 -8.23 -12.12 -12.67
N SER A 9 -8.88 -11.05 -13.14
CA SER A 9 -8.36 -9.67 -12.99
C SER A 9 -8.39 -9.21 -11.54
N TYR A 10 -7.53 -8.24 -11.21
CA TYR A 10 -7.56 -7.59 -9.90
C TYR A 10 -8.88 -6.89 -9.61
N THR A 11 -9.52 -6.31 -10.63
CA THR A 11 -10.83 -5.63 -10.50
C THR A 11 -11.90 -6.55 -9.89
N HIS A 12 -11.88 -7.85 -10.23
CA HIS A 12 -12.82 -8.83 -9.72
C HIS A 12 -12.37 -9.54 -8.43
N ASN A 13 -11.08 -9.46 -8.08
CA ASN A 13 -10.48 -10.21 -6.96
C ASN A 13 -9.92 -9.33 -5.83
N SER A 14 -10.29 -8.04 -5.78
CA SER A 14 -9.76 -7.07 -4.81
C SER A 14 -10.73 -6.71 -3.66
N LYS A 15 -11.63 -7.63 -3.30
CA LYS A 15 -12.70 -7.39 -2.31
C LYS A 15 -12.17 -7.07 -0.91
N GLN A 16 -11.01 -7.61 -0.51
CA GLN A 16 -10.45 -7.35 0.82
C GLN A 16 -9.88 -5.94 0.91
N GLN A 17 -9.13 -5.51 -0.12
CA GLN A 17 -8.62 -4.15 -0.25
C GLN A 17 -9.79 -3.15 -0.26
N ARG A 18 -10.88 -3.47 -0.98
CA ARG A 18 -12.10 -2.65 -1.00
C ARG A 18 -12.72 -2.45 0.39
N LYS A 19 -12.80 -3.52 1.19
CA LYS A 19 -13.27 -3.41 2.59
C LYS A 19 -12.39 -2.50 3.42
N GLY A 20 -11.06 -2.53 3.18
CA GLY A 20 -10.11 -1.60 3.79
C GLY A 20 -10.50 -0.15 3.52
N SER A 21 -10.72 0.22 2.25
CA SER A 21 -11.15 1.57 1.85
C SER A 21 -12.45 2.03 2.53
N TYR A 22 -13.44 1.14 2.67
CA TYR A 22 -14.69 1.49 3.36
C TYR A 22 -14.50 1.73 4.87
N ARG A 23 -13.68 0.92 5.53
CA ARG A 23 -13.41 1.10 6.97
C ARG A 23 -12.57 2.34 7.25
N ALA A 24 -11.65 2.65 6.34
CA ALA A 24 -10.84 3.84 6.41
C ALA A 24 -11.65 5.14 6.24
N LYS A 25 -12.85 5.10 5.64
CA LYS A 25 -13.60 6.30 5.25
C LYS A 25 -13.81 7.29 6.40
N VAL A 26 -14.33 6.84 7.54
CA VAL A 26 -14.62 7.72 8.69
C VAL A 26 -13.33 8.26 9.28
N LEU A 27 -12.33 7.39 9.46
CA LEU A 27 -11.02 7.74 9.98
C LEU A 27 -10.36 8.83 9.13
N LEU A 28 -10.34 8.61 7.81
CA LEU A 28 -9.80 9.49 6.80
C LEU A 28 -10.50 10.85 6.80
N SER A 29 -11.84 10.85 6.80
CA SER A 29 -12.64 12.08 6.81
C SER A 29 -12.37 12.92 8.06
N ASN A 30 -12.35 12.29 9.24
CA ASN A 30 -12.06 12.98 10.49
C ASN A 30 -10.63 13.54 10.50
N SER A 31 -9.65 12.75 10.05
CA SER A 31 -8.25 13.20 9.97
C SER A 31 -8.08 14.38 9.01
N ILE A 32 -8.75 14.39 7.86
CA ILE A 32 -8.73 15.53 6.93
C ILE A 32 -9.32 16.78 7.60
N GLN A 33 -10.48 16.65 8.24
CA GLN A 33 -11.15 17.78 8.88
C GLN A 33 -10.35 18.39 10.04
N GLU A 34 -9.73 17.55 10.86
CA GLU A 34 -9.00 17.97 12.05
C GLU A 34 -7.59 18.48 11.75
N LYS A 35 -6.91 17.91 10.74
CA LYS A 35 -5.44 18.01 10.61
C LYS A 35 -4.95 18.66 9.31
N LEU A 36 -5.76 18.74 8.26
CA LEU A 36 -5.32 19.36 7.02
C LEU A 36 -5.27 20.88 7.20
N THR A 37 -4.09 21.48 7.23
CA THR A 37 -3.92 22.93 7.50
C THR A 37 -3.71 23.76 6.24
N VAL A 38 -3.73 23.15 5.06
CA VAL A 38 -3.55 23.84 3.79
C VAL A 38 -4.63 24.92 3.61
N GLU A 39 -4.19 26.17 3.47
CA GLU A 39 -5.05 27.31 3.15
C GLU A 39 -5.51 27.23 1.69
N ASN A 40 -6.81 27.37 1.45
CA ASN A 40 -7.31 27.52 0.08
C ASN A 40 -7.10 28.96 -0.35
N LYS A 41 -6.28 29.19 -1.37
CA LYS A 41 -6.32 30.48 -2.06
C LYS A 41 -7.45 30.40 -3.08
N LEU A 42 -8.20 31.50 -3.24
CA LEU A 42 -9.28 31.54 -4.23
C LEU A 42 -8.74 31.08 -5.61
N ASN A 43 -9.49 30.23 -6.31
CA ASN A 43 -9.14 29.68 -7.64
C ASN A 43 -7.93 28.73 -7.71
N THR A 44 -7.58 28.02 -6.63
CA THR A 44 -6.54 26.98 -6.70
C THR A 44 -7.10 25.58 -6.95
N VAL A 45 -6.44 24.84 -7.85
CA VAL A 45 -6.66 23.41 -8.06
C VAL A 45 -6.03 22.63 -6.92
N LEU A 46 -6.80 21.73 -6.30
CA LEU A 46 -6.33 20.84 -5.26
C LEU A 46 -5.87 19.51 -5.86
N CYS A 47 -4.57 19.28 -5.83
CA CYS A 47 -3.95 18.07 -6.36
C CYS A 47 -3.93 16.93 -5.32
N ILE A 48 -4.45 15.77 -5.70
CA ILE A 48 -4.48 14.55 -4.89
C ILE A 48 -3.71 13.47 -5.64
N ALA A 49 -2.85 12.71 -4.95
CA ALA A 49 -2.21 11.54 -5.53
C ALA A 49 -2.66 10.25 -4.83
N ASP A 50 -3.01 9.22 -5.60
CA ASP A 50 -3.17 7.84 -5.13
C ASP A 50 -2.00 6.99 -5.64
N LEU A 51 -1.12 6.56 -4.74
CA LEU A 51 0.09 5.82 -5.04
C LEU A 51 -0.16 4.31 -4.89
N GLY A 52 0.06 3.56 -5.98
CA GLY A 52 -0.32 2.14 -6.07
C GLY A 52 -1.80 1.96 -6.39
N CYS A 53 -2.32 2.70 -7.36
CA CYS A 53 -3.74 2.73 -7.71
C CYS A 53 -4.24 1.41 -8.34
N SER A 54 -3.34 0.59 -8.89
CA SER A 54 -3.66 -0.62 -9.65
C SER A 54 -4.60 -0.31 -10.83
N THR A 55 -5.51 -1.23 -11.16
CA THR A 55 -6.37 -1.19 -12.35
C THR A 55 -7.87 -1.22 -12.02
N GLY A 56 -8.22 -1.28 -10.73
CA GLY A 56 -9.57 -1.63 -10.27
C GLY A 56 -10.27 -0.52 -9.50
N THR A 57 -11.58 -0.68 -9.30
CA THR A 57 -12.48 0.34 -8.72
C THR A 57 -12.15 0.83 -7.31
N ASN A 58 -11.24 0.16 -6.60
CA ASN A 58 -10.87 0.52 -5.24
C ASN A 58 -10.20 1.90 -5.16
N THR A 59 -9.38 2.27 -6.15
CA THR A 59 -8.76 3.61 -6.23
C THR A 59 -9.83 4.70 -6.33
N PHE A 60 -10.86 4.50 -7.16
CA PHE A 60 -11.96 5.47 -7.30
C PHE A 60 -12.77 5.63 -6.02
N ILE A 61 -13.00 4.54 -5.28
CA ILE A 61 -13.66 4.59 -3.97
C ILE A 61 -12.83 5.39 -2.96
N ALA A 62 -11.51 5.16 -2.93
CA ALA A 62 -10.61 5.90 -2.05
C ALA A 62 -10.58 7.40 -2.39
N VAL A 63 -10.38 7.73 -3.66
CA VAL A 63 -10.39 9.11 -4.17
C VAL A 63 -11.71 9.81 -3.88
N GLN A 64 -12.84 9.14 -4.12
CA GLN A 64 -14.17 9.71 -3.84
C GLN A 64 -14.33 10.02 -2.34
N ASN A 65 -13.88 9.13 -1.45
CA ASN A 65 -13.93 9.38 0.00
C ASN A 65 -13.04 10.58 0.40
N ILE A 66 -11.89 10.77 -0.25
CA ILE A 66 -11.00 11.92 -0.01
C ILE A 66 -11.67 13.22 -0.48
N ILE A 67 -12.21 13.24 -1.69
CA ILE A 67 -12.89 14.41 -2.26
C ILE A 67 -14.08 14.82 -1.39
N GLU A 68 -14.94 13.88 -1.01
CA GLU A 68 -16.07 14.16 -0.11
C GLU A 68 -15.60 14.79 1.22
N ALA A 69 -14.52 14.28 1.81
CA ALA A 69 -13.96 14.84 3.05
C ALA A 69 -13.40 16.25 2.86
N LEU A 70 -12.73 16.52 1.72
CA LEU A 70 -12.20 17.84 1.38
C LEU A 70 -13.32 18.84 1.10
N GLU A 71 -14.36 18.44 0.37
CA GLU A 71 -15.54 19.28 0.13
C GLU A 71 -16.22 19.68 1.44
N LEU A 72 -16.40 18.74 2.37
CA LEU A 72 -16.93 19.02 3.71
C LEU A 72 -16.05 20.01 4.47
N LEU A 73 -14.73 19.82 4.44
CA LEU A 73 -13.77 20.73 5.06
C LEU A 73 -13.91 22.14 4.49
N TYR A 74 -13.92 22.32 3.16
CA TYR A 74 -14.01 23.66 2.58
C TYR A 74 -15.36 24.33 2.79
N ARG A 75 -16.47 23.57 2.71
CA ARG A 75 -17.81 24.09 3.04
C ARG A 75 -17.92 24.57 4.49
N SER A 76 -17.29 23.86 5.43
CA SER A 76 -17.29 24.27 6.83
C SER A 76 -16.46 25.55 7.07
N ARG A 77 -15.35 25.71 6.33
CA ARG A 77 -14.51 26.93 6.40
C ARG A 77 -15.17 28.16 5.78
N SER A 78 -15.96 27.98 4.71
CA SER A 78 -16.66 29.07 4.01
C SER A 78 -17.95 29.54 4.70
N ARG A 79 -18.25 29.03 5.91
CA ARG A 79 -19.51 29.28 6.65
C ARG A 79 -20.78 28.97 5.84
N GLY A 80 -20.67 28.12 4.82
CA GLY A 80 -21.79 27.71 3.98
C GLY A 80 -22.40 28.79 3.09
N LEU A 81 -21.73 29.94 2.90
CA LEU A 81 -22.31 31.11 2.24
C LEU A 81 -22.11 31.16 0.73
N ASP A 82 -21.12 30.45 0.16
CA ASP A 82 -20.91 30.36 -1.30
C ASP A 82 -20.36 28.99 -1.73
N THR A 83 -20.96 28.40 -2.78
CA THR A 83 -20.43 27.21 -3.47
C THR A 83 -19.20 27.51 -4.30
N ASP A 84 -18.97 28.79 -4.62
CA ASP A 84 -17.86 29.27 -5.46
C ASP A 84 -16.48 29.17 -4.77
N GLN A 85 -16.43 28.58 -3.57
CA GLN A 85 -15.21 28.38 -2.78
C GLN A 85 -14.74 26.92 -2.71
N ILE A 86 -15.45 25.98 -3.36
CA ILE A 86 -14.97 24.59 -3.48
C ILE A 86 -13.90 24.55 -4.57
N PRO A 87 -12.67 24.08 -4.28
CA PRO A 87 -11.62 24.02 -5.29
C PRO A 87 -11.92 22.96 -6.34
N GLU A 88 -11.39 23.16 -7.55
CA GLU A 88 -11.32 22.09 -8.54
C GLU A 88 -10.34 21.01 -8.08
N PHE A 89 -10.66 19.74 -8.32
CA PHE A 89 -9.81 18.62 -7.93
C PHE A 89 -9.06 18.05 -9.13
N GLN A 90 -7.74 17.90 -8.98
CA GLN A 90 -6.90 17.14 -9.91
C GLN A 90 -6.39 15.89 -9.20
N VAL A 91 -6.73 14.72 -9.73
CA VAL A 91 -6.32 13.43 -9.17
C VAL A 91 -5.26 12.80 -10.06
N PHE A 92 -4.17 12.38 -9.44
CA PHE A 92 -3.08 11.63 -10.05
C PHE A 92 -3.14 10.18 -9.58
N PHE A 93 -3.33 9.27 -10.53
CA PHE A 93 -3.30 7.83 -10.31
C PHE A 93 -1.90 7.32 -10.63
N ASN A 94 -1.12 6.98 -9.60
CA ASN A 94 0.23 6.45 -9.77
C ASN A 94 0.26 4.93 -9.60
N ASP A 95 1.00 4.27 -10.48
CA ASP A 95 1.42 2.88 -10.32
C ASP A 95 2.70 2.66 -11.14
N HIS A 96 3.27 1.46 -11.12
CA HIS A 96 4.37 1.07 -11.99
C HIS A 96 4.03 1.29 -13.46
N SER A 97 5.05 1.57 -14.29
CA SER A 97 4.89 1.73 -15.74
C SER A 97 4.30 0.51 -16.43
N SER A 98 4.45 -0.68 -15.85
CA SER A 98 3.87 -1.94 -16.32
C SER A 98 2.42 -2.15 -15.89
N ASN A 99 1.82 -1.22 -15.12
CA ASN A 99 0.42 -1.31 -14.75
C ASN A 99 -0.49 -1.11 -15.98
N ASP A 100 -1.66 -1.75 -15.95
CA ASP A 100 -2.65 -1.64 -17.03
C ASP A 100 -3.47 -0.35 -16.85
N PHE A 101 -2.85 0.78 -17.17
CA PHE A 101 -3.50 2.09 -17.18
C PHE A 101 -4.66 2.15 -18.18
N ASN A 102 -4.67 1.31 -19.23
CA ASN A 102 -5.76 1.28 -20.19
C ASN A 102 -7.06 0.80 -19.53
N THR A 103 -7.01 -0.29 -18.75
CA THR A 103 -8.17 -0.74 -17.96
C THR A 103 -8.56 0.29 -16.89
N LEU A 104 -7.59 0.93 -16.24
CA LEU A 104 -7.88 2.01 -15.29
C LEU A 104 -8.65 3.16 -15.97
N PHE A 105 -8.17 3.68 -17.09
CA PHE A 105 -8.80 4.81 -17.77
C PHE A 105 -10.16 4.48 -18.37
N LYS A 106 -10.34 3.27 -18.91
CA LYS A 106 -11.66 2.80 -19.39
C LYS A 106 -12.70 2.71 -18.27
N SER A 107 -12.27 2.46 -17.04
CA SER A 107 -13.15 2.29 -15.88
C SER A 107 -13.35 3.56 -15.05
N LEU A 108 -12.79 4.70 -15.47
CA LEU A 108 -12.99 5.98 -14.78
C LEU A 108 -14.49 6.32 -14.69
N PRO A 109 -14.99 6.75 -13.52
CA PRO A 109 -16.38 7.13 -13.38
C PRO A 109 -16.73 8.30 -14.33
N PRO A 110 -17.82 8.20 -15.12
CA PRO A 110 -18.19 9.25 -16.07
C PRO A 110 -18.65 10.53 -15.37
N ASN A 111 -19.30 10.41 -14.20
CA ASN A 111 -19.85 11.53 -13.43
C ASN A 111 -18.91 12.03 -12.32
N ARG A 112 -17.61 11.75 -12.44
CA ARG A 112 -16.61 12.18 -11.45
C ARG A 112 -16.51 13.71 -11.39
N GLN A 113 -16.27 14.25 -10.19
CA GLN A 113 -16.10 15.68 -9.95
C GLN A 113 -14.61 16.07 -9.85
N TYR A 114 -13.77 15.43 -10.67
CA TYR A 114 -12.33 15.66 -10.68
C TYR A 114 -11.70 15.39 -12.05
N PHE A 115 -10.63 16.14 -12.33
CA PHE A 115 -9.72 15.85 -13.44
C PHE A 115 -8.80 14.69 -13.07
N ALA A 116 -8.47 13.86 -14.04
CA ALA A 116 -7.72 12.62 -13.81
C ALA A 116 -6.48 12.57 -14.71
N ALA A 117 -5.35 12.15 -14.14
CA ALA A 117 -4.12 11.88 -14.88
C ALA A 117 -3.46 10.60 -14.33
N GLY A 118 -2.80 9.83 -15.20
CA GLY A 118 -1.95 8.71 -14.78
C GLY A 118 -0.50 9.14 -14.64
N VAL A 119 0.20 8.61 -13.63
CA VAL A 119 1.61 8.90 -13.37
C VAL A 119 2.37 7.57 -13.29
N PRO A 120 2.97 7.08 -14.38
CA PRO A 120 3.72 5.84 -14.37
C PRO A 120 5.08 6.03 -13.67
N GLY A 121 5.38 5.20 -12.67
CA GLY A 121 6.67 5.22 -11.97
C GLY A 121 6.61 4.57 -10.60
N SER A 122 7.78 4.16 -10.08
CA SER A 122 7.85 3.64 -8.72
C SER A 122 7.70 4.77 -7.70
N PHE A 123 6.78 4.60 -6.76
CA PHE A 123 6.59 5.49 -5.63
C PHE A 123 7.75 5.43 -4.61
N HIS A 124 8.72 4.53 -4.74
CA HIS A 124 9.98 4.63 -3.99
C HIS A 124 10.89 5.76 -4.51
N ALA A 125 10.55 6.40 -5.62
CA ALA A 125 11.27 7.54 -6.18
C ALA A 125 10.39 8.81 -6.21
N ARG A 126 10.97 9.92 -6.67
CA ARG A 126 10.24 11.15 -6.99
C ARG A 126 9.33 10.93 -8.20
N LEU A 127 8.09 11.40 -8.09
CA LEU A 127 7.02 11.32 -9.08
C LEU A 127 6.46 12.69 -9.43
N PHE A 128 6.51 13.65 -8.50
CA PHE A 128 5.88 14.96 -8.64
C PHE A 128 6.87 16.11 -8.40
N PRO A 129 6.59 17.33 -8.90
CA PRO A 129 7.34 18.53 -8.54
C PRO A 129 7.36 18.81 -7.03
N ASN A 130 8.25 19.69 -6.59
CA ASN A 130 8.32 20.06 -5.17
C ASN A 130 7.04 20.78 -4.74
N SER A 131 6.53 20.46 -3.55
CA SER A 131 5.40 21.14 -2.91
C SER A 131 4.19 21.34 -3.84
N SER A 132 3.82 20.28 -4.57
CA SER A 132 2.68 20.32 -5.51
C SER A 132 1.45 19.57 -5.01
N LEU A 133 1.57 18.78 -3.93
CA LEU A 133 0.51 17.92 -3.45
C LEU A 133 0.07 18.31 -2.02
N PRO A 134 -1.17 18.78 -1.82
CA PRO A 134 -1.75 18.90 -0.49
C PRO A 134 -2.17 17.57 0.14
N PHE A 135 -2.43 16.55 -0.68
CA PHE A 135 -2.88 15.26 -0.18
C PHE A 135 -2.30 14.09 -0.98
N ILE A 136 -1.73 13.12 -0.27
CA ILE A 136 -1.24 11.87 -0.84
C ILE A 136 -1.88 10.71 -0.11
N HIS A 137 -2.38 9.73 -0.87
CA HIS A 137 -2.95 8.50 -0.39
C HIS A 137 -2.16 7.31 -0.93
N SER A 138 -2.02 6.25 -0.14
CA SER A 138 -1.50 4.96 -0.58
C SER A 138 -2.18 3.86 0.21
N SER A 139 -2.74 2.87 -0.48
CA SER A 139 -3.47 1.77 0.14
C SER A 139 -3.06 0.42 -0.44
N TYR A 140 -2.66 -0.51 0.42
CA TYR A 140 -2.19 -1.86 0.04
C TYR A 140 -1.06 -1.82 -1.01
N ALA A 141 -0.16 -0.84 -0.93
CA ALA A 141 0.96 -0.69 -1.86
C ALA A 141 2.33 -0.75 -1.17
N LEU A 142 2.51 -0.02 -0.06
CA LEU A 142 3.83 0.16 0.59
C LEU A 142 4.47 -1.13 1.15
N HIS A 143 3.72 -2.22 1.28
CA HIS A 143 4.26 -3.53 1.68
C HIS A 143 4.99 -4.26 0.53
N TRP A 144 4.89 -3.76 -0.70
CA TRP A 144 5.70 -4.21 -1.84
C TRP A 144 7.07 -3.55 -1.79
N LEU A 145 8.12 -4.36 -1.67
CA LEU A 145 9.50 -3.91 -1.73
C LEU A 145 9.86 -3.47 -3.14
N SER A 146 10.81 -2.53 -3.24
CA SER A 146 11.33 -2.12 -4.56
C SER A 146 12.05 -3.25 -5.29
N ARG A 147 12.58 -4.23 -4.54
CA ARG A 147 13.21 -5.45 -5.04
C ARG A 147 13.33 -6.49 -3.93
N VAL A 148 13.55 -7.74 -4.33
CA VAL A 148 13.95 -8.83 -3.42
C VAL A 148 15.32 -8.48 -2.78
N PRO A 149 15.52 -8.72 -1.46
CA PRO A 149 16.85 -8.61 -0.86
C PRO A 149 17.87 -9.50 -1.58
N ILE A 150 19.05 -9.00 -1.89
CA ILE A 150 20.01 -9.79 -2.68
C ILE A 150 20.57 -10.96 -1.88
N GLU A 151 20.67 -10.77 -0.56
CA GLU A 151 21.19 -11.70 0.42
C GLU A 151 20.33 -12.97 0.53
N VAL A 152 19.06 -12.92 0.12
CA VAL A 152 18.17 -14.10 0.15
C VAL A 152 18.28 -14.98 -1.09
N MET A 153 18.93 -14.47 -2.14
CA MET A 153 19.15 -15.17 -3.41
C MET A 153 20.58 -15.71 -3.56
N ASP A 154 21.49 -15.33 -2.66
CA ASP A 154 22.90 -15.74 -2.69
C ASP A 154 23.12 -17.00 -1.85
N GLU A 155 23.49 -18.12 -2.48
CA GLU A 155 23.71 -19.41 -1.79
C GLU A 155 24.80 -19.37 -0.71
N SER A 156 25.73 -18.42 -0.80
CA SER A 156 26.80 -18.25 0.18
C SER A 156 26.38 -17.43 1.40
N SER A 157 25.23 -16.76 1.32
CA SER A 157 24.71 -15.89 2.37
C SER A 157 24.06 -16.69 3.51
N PRO A 158 24.24 -16.28 4.78
CA PRO A 158 23.48 -16.86 5.90
C PRO A 158 21.97 -16.55 5.81
N ALA A 159 21.56 -15.65 4.92
CA ALA A 159 20.17 -15.33 4.64
C ALA A 159 19.63 -16.04 3.39
N TRP A 160 20.37 -16.98 2.78
CA TRP A 160 19.87 -17.73 1.61
C TRP A 160 18.56 -18.44 1.92
N ASN A 161 17.50 -18.13 1.16
CA ASN A 161 16.15 -18.60 1.47
C ASN A 161 15.80 -19.92 0.79
N LYS A 162 16.66 -20.93 0.96
CA LYS A 162 16.49 -22.25 0.32
C LYS A 162 15.13 -22.88 0.65
N GLY A 163 14.47 -23.44 -0.37
CA GLY A 163 13.24 -24.21 -0.29
C GLY A 163 12.01 -23.39 0.11
N ARG A 164 12.09 -22.06 0.01
CA ARG A 164 11.07 -21.10 0.46
C ARG A 164 10.98 -19.95 -0.52
N ILE A 165 9.87 -19.22 -0.45
CA ILE A 165 9.60 -18.08 -1.33
C ILE A 165 9.39 -16.77 -0.57
N HIS A 166 9.44 -16.82 0.77
CA HIS A 166 9.20 -15.68 1.65
C HIS A 166 9.86 -15.91 3.02
N TYR A 167 9.86 -14.90 3.89
CA TYR A 167 10.56 -14.95 5.18
C TYR A 167 9.72 -15.49 6.35
N THR A 168 8.42 -15.74 6.14
CA THR A 168 7.44 -16.03 7.20
C THR A 168 7.76 -17.27 8.03
N ASN A 169 8.26 -18.33 7.40
CA ASN A 169 8.72 -19.56 8.06
C ASN A 169 10.25 -19.79 7.91
N ALA A 170 10.99 -18.71 7.68
CA ALA A 170 12.42 -18.75 7.41
C ALA A 170 13.26 -18.47 8.67
N PRO A 171 14.57 -18.78 8.65
CA PRO A 171 15.50 -18.35 9.69
C PRO A 171 15.52 -16.83 9.87
N LYS A 172 15.92 -16.39 11.07
CA LYS A 172 15.95 -14.98 11.48
C LYS A 172 16.67 -14.08 10.47
N GLN A 173 17.77 -14.57 9.90
CA GLN A 173 18.62 -13.85 8.94
C GLN A 173 17.86 -13.45 7.67
N VAL A 174 16.94 -14.31 7.20
CA VAL A 174 16.08 -14.00 6.06
C VAL A 174 15.13 -12.85 6.43
N GLY A 175 14.47 -12.94 7.58
CA GLY A 175 13.60 -11.88 8.10
C GLY A 175 14.32 -10.54 8.26
N GLU A 176 15.55 -10.56 8.77
CA GLU A 176 16.39 -9.36 8.92
C GLU A 176 16.77 -8.73 7.56
N ALA A 177 17.07 -9.54 6.54
CA ALA A 177 17.35 -9.05 5.19
C ALA A 177 16.12 -8.35 4.58
N TYR A 178 14.94 -8.94 4.75
CA TYR A 178 13.66 -8.36 4.33
C TYR A 178 13.35 -7.05 5.09
N ALA A 179 13.50 -7.04 6.41
CA ALA A 179 13.28 -5.85 7.25
C ALA A 179 14.24 -4.71 6.88
N THR A 180 15.51 -5.03 6.60
CA THR A 180 16.52 -4.05 6.15
C THR A 180 16.13 -3.43 4.81
N ARG A 181 15.65 -4.24 3.86
CA ARG A 181 15.17 -3.73 2.56
C ARG A 181 13.94 -2.84 2.74
N PHE A 182 12.97 -3.27 3.55
CA PHE A 182 11.77 -2.51 3.84
C PHE A 182 12.08 -1.16 4.47
N ALA A 183 12.97 -1.13 5.46
CA ALA A 183 13.38 0.10 6.12
C ALA A 183 13.94 1.14 5.12
N LYS A 184 14.77 0.68 4.19
CA LYS A 184 15.33 1.52 3.13
C LYS A 184 14.27 1.97 2.12
N ASP A 185 13.31 1.12 1.78
CA ASP A 185 12.19 1.45 0.90
C ASP A 185 11.26 2.50 1.51
N VAL A 186 10.94 2.38 2.80
CA VAL A 186 10.14 3.37 3.53
C VAL A 186 10.89 4.71 3.64
N GLU A 187 12.20 4.69 3.91
CA GLU A 187 13.01 5.90 3.94
C GLU A 187 12.98 6.64 2.59
N PHE A 188 13.19 5.93 1.48
CA PHE A 188 13.12 6.52 0.14
C PHE A 188 11.72 7.03 -0.20
N PHE A 189 10.69 6.25 0.13
CA PHE A 189 9.31 6.65 -0.03
C PHE A 189 9.03 7.97 0.71
N LEU A 190 9.28 8.02 2.02
CA LEU A 190 9.02 9.20 2.84
C LEU A 190 9.84 10.40 2.38
N SER A 191 11.13 10.23 2.08
CA SER A 191 11.99 11.32 1.60
C SER A 191 11.51 11.91 0.28
N ALA A 192 10.97 11.10 -0.63
CA ALA A 192 10.37 11.59 -1.86
C ALA A 192 9.04 12.31 -1.58
N ARG A 193 8.17 11.76 -0.71
CA ARG A 193 6.90 12.38 -0.35
C ARG A 193 7.08 13.71 0.39
N ALA A 194 8.10 13.83 1.23
CA ALA A 194 8.42 15.04 1.97
C ALA A 194 8.73 16.22 1.03
N GLN A 195 9.34 15.95 -0.12
CA GLN A 195 9.64 16.98 -1.12
C GLN A 195 8.40 17.37 -1.94
N GLU A 196 7.49 16.42 -2.19
CA GLU A 196 6.33 16.59 -3.06
C GLU A 196 5.12 17.19 -2.34
N LEU A 197 4.99 16.90 -1.04
CA LEU A 197 3.94 17.46 -0.20
C LEU A 197 4.18 18.94 0.07
N VAL A 198 3.09 19.70 0.10
CA VAL A 198 3.11 21.07 0.64
C VAL A 198 3.25 21.03 2.16
N ALA A 199 3.78 22.10 2.75
CA ALA A 199 3.74 22.27 4.19
C ALA A 199 2.28 22.25 4.70
N GLY A 200 2.00 21.45 5.72
CA GLY A 200 0.64 21.25 6.23
C GLY A 200 -0.23 20.27 5.43
N GLY A 201 0.31 19.66 4.37
CA GLY A 201 -0.34 18.58 3.63
C GLY A 201 -0.39 17.27 4.43
N LEU A 202 -1.22 16.33 3.96
CA LEU A 202 -1.42 15.03 4.62
C LEU A 202 -0.99 13.85 3.73
N LEU A 203 -0.33 12.89 4.37
CA LEU A 203 0.00 11.58 3.80
C LEU A 203 -0.82 10.50 4.52
N ALA A 204 -1.78 9.88 3.82
CA ALA A 204 -2.61 8.80 4.33
C ALA A 204 -2.10 7.44 3.85
N LEU A 205 -1.69 6.58 4.79
CA LEU A 205 -1.16 5.25 4.50
C LEU A 205 -2.07 4.16 5.08
N PHE A 206 -2.43 3.20 4.24
CA PHE A 206 -3.16 1.99 4.63
C PHE A 206 -2.38 0.77 4.13
N LEU A 207 -1.91 -0.08 5.03
CA LEU A 207 -1.12 -1.24 4.65
C LEU A 207 -1.45 -2.44 5.54
N PRO A 208 -1.28 -3.67 5.02
CA PRO A 208 -1.28 -4.86 5.86
C PRO A 208 -0.11 -4.78 6.86
N ALA A 209 -0.38 -5.11 8.11
CA ALA A 209 0.59 -5.10 9.19
C ALA A 209 0.47 -6.37 10.04
N VAL A 210 1.57 -6.80 10.65
CA VAL A 210 1.59 -7.89 11.62
C VAL A 210 1.43 -7.33 13.05
N PRO A 211 0.75 -8.05 13.97
CA PRO A 211 0.69 -7.64 15.38
C PRO A 211 2.08 -7.68 16.03
N ASP A 212 2.39 -6.74 16.92
CA ASP A 212 3.72 -6.61 17.53
C ASP A 212 4.20 -7.84 18.35
N VAL A 213 3.27 -8.71 18.78
CA VAL A 213 3.55 -9.84 19.68
C VAL A 213 3.52 -11.20 18.95
N LEU A 214 3.08 -11.24 17.70
CA LEU A 214 2.97 -12.49 16.94
C LEU A 214 4.18 -12.69 16.04
N SER A 215 4.57 -13.95 15.84
CA SER A 215 5.53 -14.27 14.78
C SER A 215 4.86 -14.08 13.40
N ASN A 216 5.67 -13.83 12.36
CA ASN A 216 5.15 -13.59 11.03
C ASN A 216 4.35 -14.79 10.48
N SER A 217 4.78 -16.02 10.80
CA SER A 217 4.07 -17.28 10.49
C SER A 217 2.73 -17.43 11.20
N ASP A 218 2.50 -16.74 12.33
CA ASP A 218 1.23 -16.85 13.08
C ASP A 218 0.10 -15.99 12.47
N THR A 219 0.43 -15.18 11.46
CA THR A 219 -0.56 -14.34 10.77
C THR A 219 -1.18 -15.08 9.58
N VAL A 220 -2.46 -14.84 9.30
CA VAL A 220 -3.17 -15.46 8.16
C VAL A 220 -2.41 -15.21 6.85
N ILE A 221 -1.87 -14.00 6.68
CA ILE A 221 -1.10 -13.63 5.49
C ILE A 221 0.18 -14.47 5.39
N GLY A 222 0.91 -14.64 6.51
CA GLY A 222 2.09 -15.51 6.54
C GLY A 222 1.76 -16.95 6.17
N THR A 223 0.67 -17.49 6.71
CA THR A 223 0.23 -18.87 6.42
C THR A 223 -0.13 -19.08 4.94
N GLU A 224 -0.69 -18.08 4.26
CA GLU A 224 -1.03 -18.17 2.82
C GLU A 224 0.22 -18.21 1.93
N LEU A 225 1.26 -17.43 2.28
CA LEU A 225 2.54 -17.42 1.54
C LEU A 225 3.34 -18.71 1.78
N ASP A 226 3.35 -19.21 3.02
CA ASP A 226 3.98 -20.49 3.36
C ASP A 226 3.31 -21.65 2.59
N LEU A 227 1.97 -21.64 2.48
CA LEU A 227 1.23 -22.62 1.70
C LEU A 227 1.60 -22.57 0.23
N LEU A 228 1.65 -21.37 -0.37
CA LEU A 228 2.07 -21.19 -1.77
C LEU A 228 3.48 -21.74 -2.00
N GLY A 229 4.42 -21.44 -1.10
CA GLY A 229 5.78 -21.99 -1.13
C GLY A 229 5.80 -23.52 -1.07
N SER A 230 4.98 -24.12 -0.20
CA SER A 230 4.89 -25.58 -0.08
C SER A 230 4.36 -26.24 -1.36
N CYS A 231 3.36 -25.64 -2.02
CA CYS A 231 2.84 -26.14 -3.29
C CYS A 231 3.92 -26.12 -4.38
N LEU A 232 4.74 -25.06 -4.45
CA LEU A 232 5.85 -24.98 -5.41
C LEU A 232 6.93 -26.03 -5.14
N MET A 233 7.21 -26.32 -3.86
CA MET A 233 8.12 -27.40 -3.49
C MET A 233 7.56 -28.78 -3.83
N ASP A 234 6.26 -29.01 -3.68
CA ASP A 234 5.63 -30.28 -4.08
C ASP A 234 5.67 -30.45 -5.61
N MET A 235 5.40 -29.39 -6.38
CA MET A 235 5.62 -29.39 -7.83
C MET A 235 7.07 -29.71 -8.21
N ALA A 236 8.04 -29.27 -7.41
CA ALA A 236 9.45 -29.58 -7.63
C ALA A 236 9.76 -31.07 -7.38
N LYS A 237 9.21 -31.66 -6.32
CA LYS A 237 9.33 -33.10 -6.01
C LYS A 237 8.70 -33.98 -7.09
N GLU A 238 7.61 -33.52 -7.69
CA GLU A 238 6.95 -34.19 -8.82
C GLU A 238 7.67 -33.96 -10.17
N GLY A 239 8.72 -33.13 -10.20
CA GLY A 239 9.50 -32.85 -11.41
C GLY A 239 8.83 -31.88 -12.39
N LEU A 240 7.75 -31.19 -11.98
CA LEU A 240 7.05 -30.19 -12.80
C LEU A 240 7.86 -28.88 -12.91
N VAL A 241 8.67 -28.57 -11.89
CA VAL A 241 9.63 -27.47 -11.87
C VAL A 241 10.93 -27.96 -11.22
N SER A 242 12.06 -27.29 -11.48
CA SER A 242 13.31 -27.61 -10.78
C SER A 242 13.35 -26.98 -9.39
N GLU A 243 13.87 -27.68 -8.38
CA GLU A 243 14.07 -27.14 -7.02
C GLU A 243 14.85 -25.81 -7.03
N ALA A 244 15.91 -25.71 -7.85
CA ALA A 244 16.69 -24.48 -8.02
C ALA A 244 15.86 -23.25 -8.47
N LYS A 245 14.76 -23.47 -9.22
CA LYS A 245 13.85 -22.36 -9.58
C LYS A 245 13.06 -21.87 -8.38
N VAL A 246 12.63 -22.78 -7.51
CA VAL A 246 11.95 -22.43 -6.26
C VAL A 246 12.92 -21.71 -5.33
N ASP A 247 14.15 -22.23 -5.16
CA ASP A 247 15.20 -21.62 -4.32
C ASP A 247 15.55 -20.19 -4.75
N SER A 248 15.55 -19.91 -6.06
CA SER A 248 15.81 -18.58 -6.61
C SER A 248 14.61 -17.61 -6.56
N PHE A 249 13.40 -18.12 -6.31
CA PHE A 249 12.17 -17.34 -6.39
C PHE A 249 11.74 -16.83 -5.01
N ASN A 250 11.79 -15.52 -4.82
CA ASN A 250 11.41 -14.87 -3.57
C ASN A 250 10.43 -13.73 -3.83
N LEU A 251 9.38 -13.63 -3.01
CA LEU A 251 8.38 -12.57 -3.11
C LEU A 251 8.92 -11.26 -2.52
N PRO A 252 8.85 -10.12 -3.22
CA PRO A 252 9.29 -8.82 -2.72
C PRO A 252 8.21 -8.19 -1.82
N LEU A 253 7.84 -8.88 -0.75
CA LEU A 253 6.79 -8.45 0.18
C LEU A 253 7.33 -8.37 1.59
N TYR A 254 6.98 -7.32 2.33
CA TYR A 254 7.25 -7.21 3.76
C TYR A 254 6.06 -6.64 4.52
N TYR A 255 5.70 -7.32 5.62
CA TYR A 255 4.63 -6.91 6.51
C TYR A 255 5.24 -6.37 7.79
N THR A 256 5.23 -5.04 7.92
CA THR A 256 5.72 -4.32 9.10
C THR A 256 4.82 -4.54 10.30
N SER A 257 5.38 -4.35 11.50
CA SER A 257 4.58 -4.17 12.71
C SER A 257 4.17 -2.70 12.93
N HIS A 258 3.24 -2.46 13.86
CA HIS A 258 2.84 -1.10 14.23
C HIS A 258 4.03 -0.34 14.84
N LYS A 259 4.78 -0.99 15.73
CA LYS A 259 5.98 -0.40 16.36
C LYS A 259 7.06 -0.08 15.33
N GLU A 260 7.36 -1.01 14.43
CA GLU A 260 8.41 -0.84 13.43
C GLU A 260 8.10 0.31 12.46
N LEU A 261 6.85 0.41 11.98
CA LEU A 261 6.46 1.49 11.07
C LEU A 261 6.53 2.85 11.77
N LYS A 262 6.13 2.92 13.05
CA LYS A 262 6.22 4.13 13.85
C LYS A 262 7.66 4.59 14.03
N GLU A 263 8.57 3.66 14.32
CA GLU A 263 10.02 3.94 14.43
C GLU A 263 10.60 4.41 13.09
N LEU A 264 10.21 3.79 11.98
CA LEU A 264 10.63 4.19 10.63
C LEU A 264 10.20 5.61 10.27
N ILE A 265 8.94 5.97 10.53
CA ILE A 265 8.44 7.31 10.28
C ILE A 265 9.16 8.33 11.18
N GLY A 266 9.36 7.99 12.46
CA GLY A 266 10.06 8.85 13.41
C GLY A 266 11.51 9.18 13.02
N ARG A 267 12.19 8.28 12.30
CA ARG A 267 13.56 8.50 11.79
C ARG A 267 13.66 9.47 10.61
N ASN A 268 12.57 9.69 9.86
CA ASN A 268 12.62 10.52 8.66
C ASN A 268 12.55 12.03 8.96
N GLU A 269 12.12 12.43 10.16
CA GLU A 269 12.04 13.82 10.66
C GLU A 269 11.17 14.81 9.84
N HIS A 270 10.72 14.44 8.64
CA HIS A 270 9.86 15.28 7.80
C HIS A 270 8.36 15.13 8.09
N PHE A 271 7.95 14.08 8.80
CA PHE A 271 6.56 13.76 9.07
C PHE A 271 6.27 13.62 10.56
N THR A 272 5.14 14.18 10.99
CA THR A 272 4.53 13.88 12.29
C THR A 272 3.39 12.88 12.11
N ILE A 273 3.28 11.93 13.03
CA ILE A 273 2.17 10.97 13.03
C ILE A 273 0.97 11.64 13.71
N GLU A 274 0.01 12.08 12.91
CA GLU A 274 -1.23 12.70 13.43
C GLU A 274 -2.23 11.67 13.96
N ARG A 275 -2.28 10.48 13.34
CA ARG A 275 -3.16 9.38 13.74
C ARG A 275 -2.61 8.04 13.22
N MET A 276 -2.70 7.00 14.03
CA MET A 276 -2.28 5.65 13.65
C MET A 276 -3.17 4.62 14.35
N GLU A 277 -3.96 3.88 13.57
CA GLU A 277 -4.98 2.96 14.08
C GLU A 277 -5.00 1.64 13.31
N ASN A 278 -5.36 0.56 14.01
CA ASN A 278 -5.60 -0.73 13.39
C ASN A 278 -7.04 -0.81 12.88
N LEU A 279 -7.21 -0.94 11.56
CA LEU A 279 -8.53 -1.12 10.96
C LEU A 279 -9.03 -2.55 11.20
N ASN A 280 -9.81 -2.75 12.26
CA ASN A 280 -10.34 -4.06 12.66
C ASN A 280 -10.92 -4.84 11.47
N ASN A 281 -10.34 -6.02 11.19
CA ASN A 281 -10.98 -7.06 10.39
C ASN A 281 -11.85 -7.90 11.33
N PRO A 282 -13.20 -7.96 11.19
CA PRO A 282 -13.98 -8.99 11.85
C PRO A 282 -13.33 -10.34 11.55
N LYS A 283 -12.93 -10.99 12.65
CA LYS A 283 -12.08 -12.18 12.72
C LYS A 283 -12.51 -13.24 11.70
N LYS A 284 -11.66 -13.53 10.72
CA LYS A 284 -11.59 -14.88 10.15
C LYS A 284 -10.46 -15.62 10.86
N HIS A 285 -10.67 -15.98 12.13
CA HIS A 285 -9.85 -17.02 12.73
C HIS A 285 -10.34 -18.35 12.14
N VAL A 286 -9.75 -18.76 11.01
CA VAL A 286 -9.65 -20.18 10.73
C VAL A 286 -8.38 -20.61 11.46
N ILE A 287 -8.53 -21.17 12.65
CA ILE A 287 -7.44 -21.86 13.32
C ILE A 287 -7.15 -23.07 12.42
N LEU A 288 -6.12 -22.99 11.59
CA LEU A 288 -5.61 -24.18 10.93
C LEU A 288 -5.05 -25.10 12.03
N PRO A 289 -5.41 -26.39 12.03
CA PRO A 289 -4.92 -27.31 13.04
C PRO A 289 -3.39 -27.36 13.03
N LYS A 290 -2.81 -27.46 14.23
CA LYS A 290 -1.36 -27.55 14.44
C LYS A 290 -0.73 -28.63 13.54
N PRO A 291 0.52 -28.45 13.07
CA PRO A 291 1.23 -29.42 12.24
C PRO A 291 1.30 -30.83 12.83
N SER A 292 1.17 -30.97 14.16
CA SER A 292 1.16 -32.24 14.88
C SER A 292 -0.09 -33.12 14.65
N MET A 293 -1.06 -32.67 13.84
CA MET A 293 -2.26 -33.45 13.51
C MET A 293 -2.33 -33.89 12.04
N ARG A 294 -1.22 -33.81 11.30
CA ARG A 294 -1.07 -34.49 9.99
C ARG A 294 -0.27 -35.77 10.19
N ALA A 295 -0.96 -36.83 10.58
CA ALA A 295 -0.51 -38.21 10.50
C ALA A 295 -1.48 -38.97 9.59
#